data_AF-A0A1F3KUH3-F1
#
_entry.id   AF-A0A1F3KUH3-F1
#
_cell.length_a   1.000
_cell.length_b   1.000
_cell.length_c   1.000
_cell.angle_alpha   90.00
_cell.angle_beta   90.00
_cell.angle_gamma   90.00
#
_symmetry.space_group_name_H-M   'P 1'
#
loop_
_entity.id
_entity.type
_entity.pdbx_description
1 polymer ?
#
loop_
_entity_poly.entity_id
_entity_poly.type
_entity_poly.pdbx_seq_one_letter_code
_entity_poly.pdbx_strand_id
1 'polypeptide(L)'
;MKNIHKLIAVSFIAFLTVIIISCNKEDVSRPTQIYRVKYVVSSNLESPSNFYITYMNPKYSNHVSEYFDTIREWSYEFYGTTFDRLFLEAFTVRDSAYFSLAIYVNDSLKVAMTDTCPTPIVCDTNRIAIEYSLQ
;
A
#
# COMPACT_ATOMS: atom_id res chain seq x y z
N MET A 1 18.47 -48.08 -38.44
CA MET A 1 18.05 -46.66 -38.34
C MET A 1 16.69 -46.46 -37.64
N LYS A 2 15.63 -47.25 -37.93
CA LYS A 2 14.29 -47.11 -37.30
C LYS A 2 14.26 -47.09 -35.76
N ASN A 3 15.13 -47.85 -35.08
CA ASN A 3 15.15 -47.92 -33.61
C ASN A 3 15.81 -46.70 -32.95
N ILE A 4 16.75 -46.04 -33.65
CA ILE A 4 17.43 -44.84 -33.16
C ILE A 4 16.46 -43.66 -33.11
N HIS A 5 15.59 -43.52 -34.12
CA HIS A 5 14.58 -42.46 -34.16
C HIS A 5 13.50 -42.63 -33.08
N LYS A 6 13.15 -43.87 -32.72
CA LYS A 6 12.26 -44.16 -31.58
C LYS A 6 12.91 -43.79 -30.25
N LEU A 7 14.21 -44.08 -30.08
CA LEU A 7 14.95 -43.74 -28.86
C LEU A 7 15.04 -42.21 -28.65
N ILE A 8 15.32 -41.48 -29.73
CA ILE A 8 15.39 -40.01 -29.73
C ILE A 8 14.02 -39.40 -29.42
N ALA A 9 12.95 -39.91 -30.03
CA ALA A 9 11.59 -39.43 -29.79
C ALA A 9 11.15 -39.64 -28.32
N VAL A 10 11.46 -40.80 -27.73
CA VAL A 10 11.14 -41.09 -26.33
C VAL A 10 11.94 -40.18 -25.38
N SER A 11 13.21 -39.93 -25.66
CA SER A 11 14.04 -39.01 -24.86
C SER A 11 13.53 -37.57 -24.94
N PHE A 12 13.03 -37.14 -26.10
CA PHE A 12 12.50 -35.78 -26.28
C PHE A 12 11.17 -35.60 -25.54
N ILE A 13 10.28 -36.60 -25.58
CA ILE A 13 9.02 -36.60 -24.83
C ILE A 13 9.29 -36.60 -23.32
N ALA A 14 10.23 -37.42 -22.84
CA ALA A 14 10.61 -37.46 -21.44
C ALA A 14 11.23 -36.13 -20.96
N PHE A 15 12.00 -35.45 -21.82
CA PHE A 15 12.58 -34.15 -21.49
C PHE A 15 11.50 -33.06 -21.40
N LEU A 16 10.55 -33.04 -22.34
CA LEU A 16 9.42 -32.11 -22.32
C LEU A 16 8.51 -32.31 -21.10
N THR A 17 8.22 -33.54 -20.70
CA THR A 17 7.37 -33.80 -19.52
C THR A 17 8.06 -33.38 -18.23
N VAL A 18 9.39 -33.54 -18.11
CA VAL A 18 10.14 -33.06 -16.95
C VAL A 18 10.07 -31.54 -16.85
N ILE A 19 10.23 -30.81 -17.96
CA ILE A 19 10.12 -29.34 -17.99
C ILE A 19 8.74 -28.85 -17.55
N ILE A 20 7.67 -29.51 -18.01
CA ILE A 20 6.28 -29.16 -17.65
C ILE A 20 6.03 -29.42 -16.16
N ILE A 21 6.53 -30.55 -15.63
CA ILE A 21 6.35 -30.91 -14.21
C ILE A 21 7.19 -30.00 -13.30
N SER A 22 8.37 -29.57 -13.74
CA SER A 22 9.22 -28.66 -12.96
C SER A 22 8.73 -27.21 -12.99
N CYS A 23 8.00 -26.78 -14.03
CA CYS A 23 7.37 -25.45 -14.05
C CYS A 23 6.18 -25.33 -13.09
N ASN A 24 5.55 -26.44 -12.69
CA ASN A 24 4.42 -26.46 -11.76
C ASN A 24 4.83 -26.49 -10.27
N LYS A 25 6.13 -26.43 -9.96
CA LYS A 25 6.66 -26.61 -8.60
C LYS A 25 7.29 -25.35 -8.00
N GLU A 26 6.82 -24.16 -8.37
CA GLU A 26 7.20 -22.92 -7.69
C GLU A 26 6.01 -21.99 -7.43
N ASP A 27 4.86 -22.52 -7.03
CA ASP A 27 3.95 -21.72 -6.22
C ASP A 27 4.29 -21.97 -4.75
N VAL A 28 5.29 -21.25 -4.26
CA VAL A 28 5.45 -21.05 -2.81
C VAL A 28 4.20 -20.30 -2.37
N SER A 29 3.16 -21.03 -1.97
CA SER A 29 1.96 -20.46 -1.37
C SER A 29 2.34 -19.87 -0.02
N ARG A 30 2.90 -18.66 -0.06
CA ARG A 30 3.14 -17.90 1.16
C ARG A 30 1.78 -17.70 1.82
N PRO A 31 1.64 -18.03 3.13
CA PRO A 31 0.37 -17.86 3.81
C PRO A 31 -0.08 -16.41 3.65
N THR A 32 -1.24 -16.22 3.02
CA THR A 32 -1.82 -14.91 2.79
C THR A 32 -2.85 -14.67 3.87
N GLN A 33 -2.57 -13.75 4.78
CA GLN A 33 -3.51 -13.29 5.78
C GLN A 33 -4.21 -12.04 5.27
N ILE A 34 -5.49 -11.90 5.63
CA ILE A 34 -6.30 -10.72 5.34
C ILE A 34 -6.30 -9.84 6.59
N TYR A 35 -6.11 -8.54 6.40
CA TYR A 35 -6.09 -7.54 7.46
C TYR A 35 -7.15 -6.47 7.18
N ARG A 36 -7.84 -6.01 8.23
CA ARG A 36 -8.63 -4.77 8.16
C ARG A 36 -7.69 -3.59 8.32
N VAL A 37 -7.61 -2.74 7.32
CA VAL A 37 -6.78 -1.53 7.32
C VAL A 37 -7.68 -0.32 7.42
N LYS A 38 -7.27 0.66 8.25
CA LYS A 38 -7.90 1.97 8.34
C LYS A 38 -6.85 3.07 8.25
N TYR A 39 -7.05 3.96 7.30
CA TYR A 39 -6.33 5.22 7.20
C TYR A 39 -7.12 6.32 7.90
N VAL A 40 -6.41 7.20 8.60
CA VAL A 40 -6.98 8.36 9.27
C VAL A 40 -6.10 9.57 9.03
N VAL A 41 -6.71 10.69 8.67
CA VAL A 41 -6.10 12.02 8.62
C VAL A 41 -6.92 12.94 9.51
N SER A 42 -6.30 13.56 10.51
CA SER A 42 -6.95 14.46 11.45
C SER A 42 -6.31 15.84 11.39
N SER A 43 -7.11 16.87 11.09
CA SER A 43 -6.66 18.25 11.13
C SER A 43 -6.80 18.81 12.54
N ASN A 44 -5.74 19.46 13.02
CA ASN A 44 -5.75 20.22 14.27
C ASN A 44 -5.74 21.73 14.01
N LEU A 45 -5.89 22.17 12.75
CA LEU A 45 -5.96 23.57 12.39
C LEU A 45 -7.27 24.19 12.90
N GLU A 46 -7.17 25.36 13.54
CA GLU A 46 -8.34 26.13 13.98
C GLU A 46 -9.07 26.79 12.80
N SER A 47 -8.34 27.12 11.73
CA SER A 47 -8.88 27.69 10.50
C SER A 47 -9.05 26.63 9.41
N PRO A 48 -10.09 26.75 8.55
CA PRO A 48 -10.21 25.91 7.37
C PRO A 48 -8.95 25.99 6.49
N SER A 49 -8.50 24.85 6.02
CA SER A 49 -7.35 24.73 5.10
C SER A 49 -7.66 23.69 4.04
N ASN A 50 -7.15 23.90 2.83
CA ASN A 50 -7.35 22.97 1.73
C ASN A 50 -6.39 21.78 1.86
N PHE A 51 -6.96 20.57 1.82
CA PHE A 51 -6.21 19.32 1.95
C PHE A 51 -6.18 18.56 0.64
N TYR A 52 -5.03 17.96 0.37
CA TYR A 52 -4.89 16.87 -0.57
C TYR A 52 -4.49 15.62 0.21
N ILE A 53 -5.24 14.54 0.04
CA ILE A 53 -4.96 13.25 0.68
C ILE A 53 -4.67 12.23 -0.42
N THR A 54 -3.49 11.63 -0.38
CA THR A 54 -3.07 10.60 -1.32
C THR A 54 -2.91 9.27 -0.59
N TYR A 55 -3.49 8.20 -1.10
CA TYR A 55 -3.41 6.88 -0.49
C TYR A 55 -3.34 5.76 -1.53
N MET A 56 -2.84 4.59 -1.12
CA MET A 56 -2.83 3.40 -1.98
C MET A 56 -4.26 2.85 -2.13
N ASN A 57 -4.74 2.74 -3.36
CA ASN A 57 -6.03 2.11 -3.66
C ASN A 57 -5.88 0.58 -3.65
N PRO A 58 -6.56 -0.12 -2.74
CA PRO A 58 -6.43 -1.57 -2.60
C PRO A 58 -6.99 -2.35 -3.79
N LYS A 59 -7.85 -1.72 -4.60
CA LYS A 59 -8.50 -2.38 -5.75
C LYS A 59 -7.66 -2.35 -7.02
N TYR A 60 -6.83 -1.33 -7.20
CA TYR A 60 -6.14 -1.07 -8.47
C TYR A 60 -4.62 -0.90 -8.33
N SER A 61 -4.06 -1.19 -7.15
CA SER A 61 -2.61 -1.12 -6.87
C SER A 61 -1.96 0.18 -7.35
N ASN A 62 -2.69 1.29 -7.25
CA ASN A 62 -2.27 2.62 -7.67
C ASN A 62 -2.52 3.64 -6.56
N HIS A 63 -1.87 4.80 -6.64
CA HIS A 63 -2.17 5.90 -5.74
C HIS A 63 -3.40 6.67 -6.23
N VAL A 64 -4.28 7.04 -5.29
CA VAL A 64 -5.42 7.92 -5.54
C VAL A 64 -5.23 9.17 -4.69
N SER A 65 -5.47 10.33 -5.28
CA SER A 65 -5.42 11.63 -4.60
C SER A 65 -6.79 12.29 -4.64
N GLU A 66 -7.25 12.74 -3.48
CA GLU A 66 -8.52 13.43 -3.31
C GLU A 66 -8.29 14.83 -2.74
N TYR A 67 -9.09 15.79 -3.20
CA TYR A 67 -9.07 17.17 -2.73
C TYR A 67 -10.24 17.43 -1.78
N PHE A 68 -9.97 18.17 -0.71
CA PHE A 68 -10.97 18.60 0.26
C PHE A 68 -10.79 20.08 0.57
N ASP A 69 -11.91 20.82 0.55
CA ASP A 69 -11.89 22.24 0.94
C ASP A 69 -11.46 22.43 2.39
N THR A 70 -11.87 21.51 3.27
CA THR A 70 -11.44 21.39 4.67
C THR A 70 -11.74 19.99 5.19
N ILE A 71 -11.00 19.56 6.21
CA ILE A 71 -11.31 18.35 6.98
C ILE A 71 -11.14 18.65 8.47
N ARG A 72 -11.94 17.99 9.31
CA ARG A 72 -11.59 17.75 10.72
C ARG A 72 -10.97 16.38 10.88
N GLU A 73 -11.65 15.38 10.32
CA GLU A 73 -11.17 14.02 10.22
C GLU A 73 -11.62 13.44 8.88
N TRP A 74 -10.73 12.72 8.24
CA TRP A 74 -11.01 11.88 7.09
C TRP A 74 -10.53 10.46 7.41
N SER A 75 -11.31 9.46 7.02
CA SER A 75 -10.88 8.07 7.18
C SER A 75 -11.33 7.21 6.00
N TYR A 76 -10.55 6.16 5.74
CA TYR A 76 -10.81 5.19 4.69
C TYR A 76 -10.48 3.79 5.19
N GLU A 77 -11.44 2.87 5.06
CA GLU A 77 -11.31 1.48 5.51
C GLU A 77 -11.35 0.52 4.33
N PHE A 78 -10.46 -0.47 4.37
CA PHE A 78 -10.38 -1.50 3.35
C PHE A 78 -9.75 -2.79 3.88
N TYR A 79 -9.80 -3.84 3.06
CA TYR A 79 -9.11 -5.10 3.34
C TYR A 79 -7.84 -5.20 2.51
N GLY A 80 -6.71 -5.43 3.18
CA GLY A 80 -5.41 -5.70 2.57
C GLY A 80 -4.91 -7.10 2.89
N THR A 81 -3.83 -7.51 2.24
CA THR A 81 -3.20 -8.82 2.37
C THR A 81 -1.73 -8.70 2.79
N THR A 82 -1.12 -9.79 3.28
CA THR A 82 0.27 -9.86 3.79
C THR A 82 1.35 -9.27 2.87
N PHE A 83 1.08 -9.02 1.59
CA PHE A 83 2.07 -8.45 0.66
C PHE A 83 1.80 -6.99 0.30
N ASP A 84 0.72 -6.42 0.80
CA ASP A 84 0.35 -5.05 0.46
C ASP A 84 1.24 -4.06 1.22
N ARG A 85 1.67 -3.04 0.48
CA ARG A 85 2.34 -1.86 1.01
C ARG A 85 1.31 -0.76 1.15
N LEU A 86 1.13 -0.34 2.39
CA LEU A 86 0.23 0.74 2.76
C LEU A 86 0.97 2.06 2.61
N PHE A 87 0.30 3.05 2.02
CA PHE A 87 0.81 4.40 1.82
C PHE A 87 -0.31 5.39 2.12
N LEU A 88 0.00 6.40 2.94
CA LEU A 88 -0.88 7.52 3.23
C LEU A 88 -0.04 8.81 3.27
N GLU A 89 -0.43 9.79 2.49
CA GLU A 89 0.12 11.14 2.47
C GLU A 89 -1.01 12.15 2.59
N ALA A 90 -0.76 13.24 3.31
CA ALA A 90 -1.61 14.42 3.25
C ALA A 90 -0.75 15.68 3.22
N PHE A 91 -1.24 16.71 2.54
CA PHE A 91 -0.62 18.03 2.57
C PHE A 91 -1.64 19.16 2.47
N THR A 92 -1.28 20.31 3.04
CA THR A 92 -2.02 21.57 2.99
C THR A 92 -1.45 22.49 1.91
N VAL A 93 -2.30 23.18 1.14
CA VAL A 93 -1.82 23.96 -0.03
C VAL A 93 -1.06 25.22 0.36
N ARG A 94 -1.48 25.91 1.42
CA ARG A 94 -0.97 27.25 1.77
C ARG A 94 -0.55 27.39 3.24
N ASP A 95 -1.08 26.54 4.10
CA ASP A 95 -0.93 26.68 5.54
C ASP A 95 0.15 25.74 6.07
N SER A 96 0.74 26.14 7.20
CA SER A 96 1.59 25.29 8.05
C SER A 96 0.89 23.97 8.36
N ALA A 97 1.59 22.84 8.25
CA ALA A 97 1.01 21.55 8.60
C ALA A 97 0.76 21.46 10.10
N TYR A 98 -0.52 21.38 10.49
CA TYR A 98 -0.93 21.01 11.84
C TYR A 98 -2.01 19.94 11.78
N PHE A 99 -1.60 18.77 11.33
CA PHE A 99 -2.46 17.61 11.15
C PHE A 99 -1.67 16.32 11.45
N SER A 100 -2.38 15.23 11.66
CA SER A 100 -1.82 13.92 11.91
C SER A 100 -2.34 12.88 10.94
N LEU A 101 -1.49 11.90 10.63
CA LEU A 101 -1.82 10.71 9.85
C LEU A 101 -1.67 9.49 10.74
N ALA A 102 -2.53 8.50 10.55
CA ALA A 102 -2.43 7.21 11.22
C ALA A 102 -2.87 6.06 10.32
N ILE A 103 -2.18 4.93 10.45
CA ILE A 103 -2.56 3.64 9.84
C ILE A 103 -2.83 2.64 10.97
N TYR A 104 -4.04 2.08 10.96
CA TYR A 104 -4.45 0.99 11.84
C TYR A 104 -4.56 -0.31 11.04
N VAL A 105 -4.14 -1.41 11.66
CA VAL A 105 -4.25 -2.77 11.11
C VAL A 105 -4.89 -3.66 12.17
N ASN A 106 -6.07 -4.20 11.88
CA ASN A 106 -6.93 -4.91 12.82
C ASN A 106 -7.14 -4.11 14.12
N ASP A 107 -7.50 -2.83 13.97
CA ASP A 107 -7.70 -1.82 15.03
C ASP A 107 -6.46 -1.48 15.88
N SER A 108 -5.32 -2.12 15.61
CA SER A 108 -4.06 -1.79 16.26
C SER A 108 -3.36 -0.69 15.47
N LEU A 109 -3.03 0.41 16.15
CA LEU A 109 -2.20 1.47 15.58
C LEU A 109 -0.82 0.90 15.19
N LYS A 110 -0.40 1.10 13.95
CA LYS A 110 0.90 0.63 13.44
C LYS A 110 1.89 1.75 13.19
N VAL A 111 1.43 2.82 12.56
CA VAL A 111 2.24 4.00 12.31
C VAL A 111 1.36 5.24 12.45
N ALA A 112 1.90 6.27 13.07
CA ALA A 112 1.32 7.60 13.10
C ALA A 112 2.44 8.63 13.00
N MET A 113 2.11 9.76 12.39
CA MET A 113 2.99 10.92 12.33
C MET A 113 2.15 12.17 12.43
N THR A 114 2.65 13.15 13.18
CA THR A 114 2.03 14.46 13.35
C THR A 114 3.04 15.50 12.96
N ASP A 115 2.66 16.44 12.10
CA ASP A 115 3.42 17.65 11.91
C ASP A 115 2.90 18.67 12.91
N THR A 116 3.79 19.09 13.80
CA THR A 116 3.50 20.06 14.84
C THR A 116 4.15 21.37 14.45
N CYS A 117 3.58 22.04 13.45
CA CYS A 117 3.92 23.42 13.21
C CYS A 117 2.97 24.36 13.97
N PRO A 118 3.39 24.94 15.11
CA PRO A 118 2.59 25.96 15.76
C PRO A 118 2.62 27.25 14.93
N THR A 119 1.44 27.71 14.48
CA THR A 119 1.25 29.09 14.04
C THR A 119 1.77 30.06 15.11
N PRO A 120 2.51 31.14 14.79
CA PRO A 120 2.65 31.80 13.49
C PRO A 120 3.92 31.40 12.71
N ILE A 121 4.58 30.31 13.07
CA ILE A 121 5.79 29.86 12.38
C ILE A 121 5.35 29.26 11.04
N VAL A 122 5.85 29.82 9.94
CA VAL A 122 5.75 29.17 8.63
C VAL A 122 6.72 27.99 8.69
N CYS A 123 6.21 26.77 8.88
CA CYS A 123 7.07 25.59 8.76
C CYS A 123 7.30 25.26 7.29
N ASP A 124 8.52 24.84 7.01
CA ASP A 124 8.95 24.43 5.67
C ASP A 124 8.21 23.17 5.18
N THR A 125 7.56 22.44 6.08
CA THR A 125 6.76 21.26 5.76
C THR A 125 5.26 21.53 5.88
N ASN A 126 4.56 21.35 4.76
CA ASN A 126 3.10 21.35 4.67
C ASN A 126 2.57 19.94 4.35
N ARG A 127 3.43 18.92 4.43
CA ARG A 127 3.22 17.57 3.89
C ARG A 127 3.73 16.51 4.87
N ILE A 128 2.93 15.49 5.09
CA ILE A 128 3.29 14.29 5.86
C ILE A 128 2.99 13.07 4.99
N ALA A 129 3.92 12.11 4.96
CA ALA A 129 3.71 10.80 4.34
C ALA A 129 4.16 9.70 5.31
N ILE A 130 3.36 8.64 5.41
CA ILE A 130 3.65 7.45 6.20
C ILE A 130 3.40 6.18 5.40
N GLU A 131 4.21 5.16 5.67
CA GLU A 131 4.16 3.87 5.00
C GLU A 131 4.16 2.73 6.02
N TYR A 132 3.50 1.63 5.67
CA TYR A 132 3.55 0.40 6.45
C TYR A 132 3.43 -0.83 5.55
N SER A 133 4.27 -1.84 5.74
CA SER A 133 4.13 -3.12 5.02
C SER A 133 3.37 -4.11 5.91
N LEU A 134 2.31 -4.71 5.37
CA LEU A 134 1.65 -5.83 6.05
C LEU A 134 2.62 -7.02 6.14
N GLN A 135 2.56 -7.76 7.25
CA GLN A 135 3.38 -8.94 7.56
C GLN A 135 2.60 -9.94 8.38
#